data_AF-A0A524LJF6-F1
#
_entry.id   AF-A0A524LJF6-F1
#
_cell.length_a   1.000
_cell.length_b   1.000
_cell.length_c   1.000
_cell.angle_alpha   90.00
_cell.angle_beta   90.00
_cell.angle_gamma   90.00
#
_symmetry.space_group_name_H-M   'P 1'
#
loop_
_entity.id
_entity.type
_entity.pdbx_description
1 polymer ?
#
loop_
_entity_poly.entity_id
_entity_poly.type
_entity_poly.pdbx_seq_one_letter_code
_entity_poly.pdbx_strand_id
1 'polypeptide(L)'
;MFSAIIIFGTVQNAAALVDWVDISIDHAYYYDLDDDGASDDVLINITCSVHPGIKNPQRSEYYIALTLPSGVVYLVIIEVIGKYNTLFMSLSMYDTATEPGWYNVKVDAFSMGINRGHSTASYDFDPPTGQGTGQPTASLLAWAS
;
A
#
# COMPACT_ATOMS: atom_id res chain seq x y z
N MET A 1 -11.85 -20.44 5.30
CA MET A 1 -11.49 -19.85 6.60
C MET A 1 -10.19 -19.11 6.35
N PHE A 2 -10.22 -17.78 6.38
CA PHE A 2 -9.04 -16.93 6.18
C PHE A 2 -8.51 -16.53 7.56
N SER A 3 -7.20 -16.61 7.74
CA SER A 3 -6.52 -16.19 8.96
C SER A 3 -5.48 -15.14 8.57
N ALA A 4 -5.50 -14.00 9.24
CA ALA A 4 -4.50 -12.95 9.10
C ALA A 4 -3.61 -12.99 10.34
N ILE A 5 -2.29 -13.01 10.14
CA ILE A 5 -1.28 -12.97 11.20
C ILE A 5 -0.34 -11.80 10.90
N ILE A 6 -0.07 -10.98 11.91
CA ILE A 6 0.93 -9.90 11.85
C ILE A 6 2.23 -10.45 12.43
N ILE A 7 3.31 -10.45 11.65
CA ILE A 7 4.62 -10.97 12.03
C ILE A 7 5.67 -9.89 11.78
N PHE A 8 6.63 -9.72 12.69
CA PHE A 8 7.83 -8.90 12.46
C PHE A 8 8.98 -9.78 11.96
N GLY A 9 9.56 -9.46 10.80
CA GLY A 9 10.62 -10.29 10.17
C GLY A 9 11.55 -9.49 9.24
N THR A 10 12.72 -10.08 8.93
CA THR A 10 13.72 -9.50 8.01
C THR A 10 13.56 -10.05 6.59
N VAL A 11 13.60 -9.17 5.59
CA VAL A 11 13.43 -9.53 4.16
C VAL A 11 14.73 -10.09 3.56
N GLN A 12 14.68 -11.26 2.91
CA GLN A 12 15.78 -11.76 2.07
C GLN A 12 15.65 -11.22 0.64
N ASN A 13 16.69 -10.53 0.14
CA ASN A 13 16.77 -10.12 -1.27
C ASN A 13 16.94 -11.35 -2.19
N ALA A 14 16.03 -11.54 -3.14
CA ALA A 14 16.07 -12.64 -4.12
C ALA A 14 16.46 -12.16 -5.53
N ALA A 15 17.27 -12.97 -6.21
CA ALA A 15 17.77 -12.77 -7.58
C ALA A 15 16.64 -12.81 -8.63
N ALA A 16 16.84 -12.06 -9.74
CA ALA A 16 16.03 -11.98 -10.97
C ALA A 16 14.55 -12.38 -10.78
N LEU A 17 13.78 -11.43 -10.26
CA LEU A 17 12.37 -11.56 -9.90
C LEU A 17 11.52 -11.86 -11.14
N VAL A 18 10.90 -13.03 -11.18
CA VAL A 18 9.78 -13.26 -12.10
C VAL A 18 8.55 -12.72 -11.40
N ASP A 19 7.98 -11.66 -11.95
CA ASP A 19 6.77 -11.05 -11.40
C ASP A 19 5.54 -11.87 -11.86
N TRP A 20 5.04 -12.71 -10.97
CA TRP A 20 3.83 -13.50 -11.18
C TRP A 20 2.60 -12.90 -10.49
N VAL A 21 2.79 -11.79 -9.78
CA VAL A 21 1.77 -11.16 -8.95
C VAL A 21 1.81 -9.66 -9.12
N ASP A 22 0.83 -9.06 -9.78
CA ASP A 22 0.74 -7.61 -9.83
C ASP A 22 0.24 -7.07 -8.48
N ILE A 23 0.86 -6.00 -7.99
CA ILE A 23 0.40 -5.23 -6.83
C ILE A 23 0.15 -3.78 -7.24
N SER A 24 -1.00 -3.23 -6.86
CA SER A 24 -1.32 -1.82 -6.99
C SER A 24 -1.80 -1.25 -5.66
N ILE A 25 -1.37 -0.03 -5.36
CA ILE A 25 -2.05 0.80 -4.37
C ILE A 25 -3.11 1.54 -5.15
N ASP A 26 -4.37 1.21 -4.91
CA ASP A 26 -5.47 1.79 -5.65
C ASP A 26 -5.63 3.25 -5.22
N HIS A 27 -5.69 3.48 -3.91
CA HIS A 27 -5.72 4.81 -3.29
C HIS A 27 -5.15 4.76 -1.88
N ALA A 28 -4.55 5.87 -1.44
CA ALA A 28 -4.28 6.17 -0.03
C ALA A 28 -4.78 7.58 0.27
N TYR A 29 -5.50 7.75 1.37
CA TYR A 29 -6.04 9.05 1.78
C TYR A 29 -6.25 9.12 3.29
N TYR A 30 -6.38 10.35 3.76
CA TYR A 30 -6.61 10.69 5.15
C TYR A 30 -8.10 10.67 5.45
N TYR A 31 -8.44 10.33 6.68
CA TYR A 31 -9.83 10.26 7.10
C TYR A 31 -9.95 10.41 8.62
N ASP A 32 -11.18 10.56 9.09
CA ASP A 32 -11.59 10.44 10.49
C ASP A 32 -12.32 9.09 10.59
N LEU A 33 -11.57 8.00 10.80
CA LEU A 33 -12.09 6.63 10.83
C LEU A 33 -12.58 6.21 12.21
N ASP A 34 -12.22 6.95 13.27
CA ASP A 34 -12.64 6.68 14.65
C ASP A 34 -13.67 7.69 15.19
N ASP A 35 -14.13 8.63 14.35
CA ASP A 35 -15.16 9.63 14.60
C ASP A 35 -14.78 10.62 15.74
N ASP A 36 -13.50 10.94 15.89
CA ASP A 36 -12.99 11.87 16.91
C ASP A 36 -12.96 13.35 16.44
N GLY A 37 -13.18 13.59 15.15
CA GLY A 37 -13.20 14.90 14.52
C GLY A 37 -11.86 15.35 13.94
N ALA A 38 -10.79 14.56 14.06
CA ALA A 38 -9.49 14.77 13.44
C ALA A 38 -9.34 13.91 12.18
N SER A 39 -8.66 14.45 11.16
CA SER A 39 -8.34 13.70 9.93
C SER A 39 -6.89 13.22 9.94
N ASP A 40 -6.51 12.54 11.02
CA ASP A 40 -5.17 12.01 11.27
C ASP A 40 -5.07 10.47 11.11
N ASP A 41 -6.13 9.83 10.63
CA ASP A 41 -6.08 8.44 10.19
C ASP A 41 -5.67 8.32 8.73
N VAL A 42 -5.07 7.18 8.37
CA VAL A 42 -4.72 6.83 6.99
C VAL A 42 -5.46 5.56 6.58
N LEU A 43 -6.17 5.63 5.45
CA LEU A 43 -6.79 4.49 4.78
C LEU A 43 -6.04 4.15 3.49
N ILE A 44 -5.61 2.90 3.36
CA ILE A 44 -4.87 2.40 2.21
C ILE A 44 -5.65 1.24 1.58
N ASN A 45 -5.96 1.35 0.29
CA ASN A 45 -6.59 0.28 -0.48
C ASN A 45 -5.60 -0.30 -1.48
N ILE A 46 -5.48 -1.63 -1.48
CA ILE A 46 -4.47 -2.38 -2.22
C ILE A 46 -5.14 -3.51 -2.99
N THR A 47 -4.79 -3.66 -4.26
CA THR A 47 -5.17 -4.82 -5.08
C THR A 47 -3.96 -5.64 -5.43
N CYS A 48 -4.02 -6.95 -5.19
CA CYS A 48 -3.02 -7.93 -5.62
C CYS A 48 -3.66 -8.94 -6.57
N SER A 49 -3.08 -9.17 -7.75
CA SER A 49 -3.58 -10.15 -8.72
C SER A 49 -2.49 -11.10 -9.20
N VAL A 50 -2.81 -12.38 -9.28
CA VAL A 50 -1.94 -13.42 -9.84
C VAL A 50 -2.16 -13.49 -11.34
N HIS A 51 -1.09 -13.54 -12.13
CA HIS A 51 -1.20 -13.63 -13.58
C HIS A 51 -1.99 -14.88 -14.02
N PRO A 52 -2.84 -14.78 -15.06
CA PRO A 52 -3.56 -15.93 -15.59
C PRO A 52 -2.63 -17.10 -15.97
N GLY A 53 -3.02 -18.32 -15.63
CA GLY A 53 -2.24 -19.53 -15.93
C GLY A 53 -1.11 -19.84 -14.95
N ILE A 54 -0.81 -18.95 -14.01
CA ILE A 54 0.09 -19.21 -12.90
C ILE A 54 -0.67 -19.97 -11.80
N LYS A 55 -0.02 -20.98 -11.21
CA LYS A 55 -0.57 -21.67 -10.05
C LYS A 55 -0.64 -20.73 -8.86
N ASN A 56 -1.82 -20.63 -8.24
CA ASN A 56 -2.07 -19.74 -7.11
C ASN A 56 -1.06 -19.94 -5.98
N PRO A 57 -0.64 -18.85 -5.32
CA PRO A 57 0.20 -18.94 -4.14
C PRO A 57 -0.49 -19.73 -3.03
N GLN A 58 0.33 -20.32 -2.16
CA GLN A 58 -0.15 -21.00 -0.96
C GLN A 58 -0.04 -20.09 0.27
N ARG A 59 0.89 -19.14 0.21
CA ARG A 59 1.21 -18.16 1.23
C ARG A 59 1.70 -16.90 0.54
N SER A 60 1.29 -15.74 1.01
CA SER A 60 1.80 -14.46 0.55
C SER A 60 2.05 -13.54 1.74
N GLU A 61 3.06 -12.69 1.62
CA GLU A 61 3.38 -11.64 2.60
C GLU A 61 3.34 -10.28 1.91
N TYR A 62 2.78 -9.29 2.59
CA TYR A 62 2.71 -7.90 2.13
C TYR A 62 3.33 -7.01 3.18
N TYR A 63 4.43 -6.35 2.85
CA TYR A 63 5.14 -5.41 3.69
C TYR A 63 4.70 -4.01 3.27
N ILE A 64 3.89 -3.38 4.11
CA ILE A 64 3.27 -2.07 3.83
C ILE A 64 3.97 -1.05 4.73
N ALA A 65 4.71 -0.13 4.14
CA ALA A 65 5.42 0.93 4.81
C ALA A 65 4.75 2.28 4.52
N LEU A 66 4.32 2.98 5.56
CA LEU A 66 3.90 4.38 5.51
C LEU A 66 5.06 5.26 6.00
N THR A 67 5.62 6.07 5.12
CA THR A 67 6.71 7.00 5.43
C THR A 67 6.16 8.42 5.54
N LEU A 68 6.43 9.06 6.68
CA LEU A 68 6.06 10.44 6.98
C LEU A 68 7.06 11.44 6.39
N PRO A 69 6.70 12.74 6.31
CA PRO A 69 7.60 13.80 5.85
C PRO A 69 8.93 13.87 6.60
N SER A 70 8.93 13.62 7.92
CA SER A 70 10.15 13.54 8.74
C SER A 70 11.05 12.33 8.42
N GLY A 71 10.54 11.34 7.68
CA GLY A 71 11.18 10.05 7.44
C GLY A 71 10.85 8.98 8.48
N VAL A 72 9.95 9.25 9.44
CA VAL A 72 9.39 8.21 10.31
C VAL A 72 8.63 7.19 9.47
N VAL A 73 8.83 5.89 9.76
CA VAL A 73 8.20 4.79 9.00
C VAL A 73 7.36 3.92 9.92
N TYR A 74 6.09 3.79 9.60
CA TYR A 74 5.20 2.77 10.17
C TYR A 74 5.17 1.55 9.24
N LEU A 75 5.49 0.37 9.78
CA LEU A 75 5.55 -0.87 9.02
C LEU A 75 4.45 -1.82 9.49
N VAL A 76 3.62 -2.27 8.55
CA VAL A 76 2.60 -3.31 8.74
C VAL A 76 2.94 -4.49 7.84
N ILE A 77 2.93 -5.70 8.40
CA ILE A 77 3.17 -6.94 7.65
C ILE A 77 1.89 -7.77 7.70
N ILE A 78 1.33 -8.07 6.53
CA ILE A 78 0.15 -8.91 6.37
C ILE A 78 0.58 -10.23 5.77
N GLU A 79 0.34 -11.32 6.48
CA GLU A 79 0.47 -12.68 5.92
C GLU A 79 -0.91 -13.23 5.54
N VAL A 80 -1.01 -13.73 4.30
CA VAL A 80 -2.19 -14.42 3.78
C VAL A 80 -1.84 -15.86 3.48
N ILE A 81 -2.48 -16.80 4.19
CA ILE A 81 -2.36 -18.23 3.93
C ILE A 81 -3.62 -18.70 3.19
N GLY A 82 -3.45 -19.15 1.95
CA GLY A 82 -4.55 -19.58 1.10
C GLY A 82 -4.30 -19.28 -0.38
N LYS A 83 -5.18 -19.79 -1.23
CA LYS A 83 -5.14 -19.58 -2.67
C LYS A 83 -6.07 -18.43 -3.05
N TYR A 84 -5.59 -17.54 -3.91
CA TYR A 84 -6.37 -16.46 -4.51
C TYR A 84 -5.92 -16.20 -5.95
N ASN A 85 -6.80 -15.61 -6.75
CA ASN A 85 -6.46 -15.04 -8.06
C ASN A 85 -6.34 -13.53 -7.94
N THR A 86 -7.26 -12.90 -7.22
CA THR A 86 -7.23 -11.49 -6.87
C THR A 86 -7.54 -11.36 -5.39
N LEU A 87 -6.82 -10.47 -4.71
CA LEU A 87 -6.98 -10.12 -3.32
C LEU A 87 -7.13 -8.60 -3.23
N PHE A 88 -8.21 -8.16 -2.59
CA PHE A 88 -8.45 -6.76 -2.25
C PHE A 88 -8.22 -6.59 -0.75
N MET A 89 -7.38 -5.65 -0.36
CA MET A 89 -7.04 -5.35 1.03
C MET A 89 -7.33 -3.89 1.31
N SER A 90 -7.86 -3.62 2.50
CA SER A 90 -8.07 -2.28 3.03
C SER A 90 -7.40 -2.22 4.40
N LEU A 91 -6.47 -1.30 4.58
CA LEU A 91 -5.70 -1.11 5.81
C LEU A 91 -6.00 0.28 6.37
N SER A 92 -6.57 0.29 7.58
CA SER A 92 -6.79 1.49 8.39
C SER A 92 -5.66 1.64 9.39
N MET A 93 -5.02 2.81 9.42
CA MET A 93 -3.92 3.16 10.33
C MET A 93 -4.33 4.40 11.13
N TYR A 94 -4.76 4.17 12.37
CA TYR A 94 -5.30 5.22 13.22
C TYR A 94 -4.21 6.12 13.81
N ASP A 95 -4.50 7.41 13.95
CA ASP A 95 -3.62 8.43 14.56
C ASP A 95 -2.20 8.50 13.95
N THR A 96 -2.04 8.15 12.66
CA THR A 96 -0.71 8.02 12.03
C THR A 96 -0.27 9.23 11.22
N ALA A 97 -1.21 10.04 10.74
CA ALA A 97 -0.93 11.27 10.00
C ALA A 97 -0.67 12.46 10.93
N THR A 98 0.46 12.38 11.65
CA THR A 98 0.84 13.31 12.73
C THR A 98 1.64 14.54 12.26
N GLU A 99 2.00 14.61 10.98
CA GLU A 99 2.86 15.65 10.41
C GLU A 99 2.30 16.23 9.11
N PRO A 100 2.53 17.53 8.82
CA PRO A 100 2.18 18.10 7.52
C PRO A 100 3.22 17.74 6.44
N GLY A 101 2.77 17.54 5.21
CA GLY A 101 3.61 17.31 4.03
C GLY A 101 3.40 15.94 3.39
N TRP A 102 4.19 15.60 2.38
CA TRP A 102 3.99 14.38 1.58
C TRP A 102 4.30 13.10 2.34
N TYR A 103 3.35 12.17 2.31
CA TYR A 103 3.48 10.81 2.78
C TYR A 103 3.70 9.89 1.59
N ASN A 104 4.42 8.80 1.84
CA ASN A 104 4.62 7.73 0.86
C ASN A 104 4.11 6.41 1.45
N VAL A 105 3.26 5.71 0.72
CA VAL A 105 2.97 4.29 0.95
C VAL A 105 3.82 3.48 -0.01
N LYS A 106 4.58 2.52 0.52
CA LYS A 106 5.24 1.48 -0.27
C LYS A 106 4.73 0.11 0.15
N VAL A 107 4.41 -0.73 -0.83
CA VAL A 107 4.01 -2.13 -0.63
C VAL A 107 4.99 -3.03 -1.34
N ASP A 108 5.67 -3.90 -0.61
CA ASP A 108 6.43 -5.01 -1.16
C ASP A 108 5.62 -6.31 -0.96
N ALA A 109 5.20 -6.92 -2.06
CA ALA A 109 4.39 -8.13 -2.07
C ALA A 109 5.27 -9.35 -2.44
N PHE A 110 5.20 -10.39 -1.62
CA PHE A 110 5.89 -11.66 -1.84
C PHE A 110 4.87 -12.77 -1.91
N SER A 111 4.88 -13.54 -2.99
CA SER A 111 4.09 -14.75 -3.10
C SER A 111 4.98 -15.97 -2.96
N MET A 112 4.49 -17.00 -2.26
CA MET A 112 5.23 -18.21 -1.93
C MET A 112 4.46 -19.46 -2.29
N GLY A 113 5.21 -20.50 -2.65
CA GLY A 113 4.69 -21.78 -3.09
C GLY A 113 5.61 -22.40 -4.13
N ILE A 114 5.03 -23.13 -5.09
CA ILE A 114 5.76 -23.64 -6.26
C ILE A 114 6.35 -22.48 -7.07
N ASN A 115 5.55 -21.41 -7.20
CA ASN A 115 5.90 -20.18 -7.87
C ASN A 115 6.10 -19.11 -6.79
N ARG A 116 7.34 -18.60 -6.66
CA ARG A 116 7.71 -17.40 -5.90
C ARG A 116 7.68 -16.16 -6.78
N GLY A 117 6.77 -15.23 -6.50
CA GLY A 117 6.69 -13.95 -7.17
C GLY A 117 7.00 -12.80 -6.21
N HIS A 118 7.40 -11.67 -6.77
CA HIS A 118 7.58 -10.43 -6.02
C HIS A 118 7.17 -9.26 -6.89
N SER A 119 6.46 -8.31 -6.28
CA SER A 119 6.10 -7.06 -6.92
C SER A 119 6.06 -5.94 -5.89
N THR A 120 6.21 -4.72 -6.37
CA THR A 120 6.29 -3.53 -5.51
C THR A 120 5.41 -2.42 -6.07
N ALA A 121 4.72 -1.70 -5.19
CA ALA A 121 3.95 -0.50 -5.52
C ALA A 121 4.34 0.63 -4.58
N SER A 122 4.30 1.86 -5.09
CA SER A 122 4.57 3.08 -4.34
C SER A 122 3.53 4.14 -4.69
N TYR A 123 3.06 4.88 -3.71
CA TYR A 123 2.03 5.91 -3.87
C TYR A 123 2.27 7.08 -2.92
N ASP A 124 2.42 8.28 -3.48
CA ASP A 124 2.59 9.52 -2.72
C ASP A 124 1.26 10.26 -2.56
N PHE A 125 0.99 10.78 -1.36
CA PHE A 125 -0.24 11.51 -1.05
C PHE A 125 0.00 12.58 0.04
N ASP A 126 -0.70 13.72 -0.06
CA ASP A 126 -0.54 14.92 0.81
C ASP A 126 -1.74 15.05 1.78
N PRO A 127 -1.55 15.40 3.07
CA PRO A 127 -2.62 15.57 4.05
C PRO A 127 -3.70 16.58 3.61
N PRO A 128 -4.97 16.35 3.98
CA PRO A 128 -6.03 17.31 3.78
C PRO A 128 -5.74 18.48 4.71
N THR A 129 -5.20 19.53 4.12
CA THR A 129 -5.24 20.90 4.62
C THR A 129 -4.44 21.18 5.90
N GLY A 130 -3.29 21.83 5.70
CA GLY A 130 -2.73 22.74 6.69
C GLY A 130 -1.21 22.64 6.81
N GLN A 131 -0.49 23.50 6.09
CA GLN A 131 0.97 23.75 6.21
C GLN A 131 1.93 22.83 5.40
N GLY A 132 1.52 22.33 4.23
CA GLY A 132 2.44 21.77 3.22
C GLY A 132 2.68 22.74 2.05
N THR A 133 3.77 22.58 1.30
CA THR A 133 4.05 23.35 0.07
C THR A 133 2.89 23.12 -0.90
N GLY A 134 1.99 24.11 -1.02
CA GLY A 134 0.67 23.94 -1.63
C GLY A 134 0.68 23.16 -2.96
N GLN A 135 -0.42 22.43 -3.20
CA GLN A 135 -0.66 21.66 -4.42
C GLN A 135 -0.14 22.40 -5.67
N PRO A 136 0.70 21.78 -6.53
CA PRO A 136 0.97 22.33 -7.84
C PRO A 136 -0.34 22.35 -8.63
N THR A 137 -0.86 23.55 -8.89
CA THR A 137 -2.05 23.74 -9.71
C THR A 137 -1.63 23.92 -11.17
N ALA A 138 -2.26 23.18 -12.08
CA ALA A 138 -2.11 23.37 -13.52
C ALA A 138 -3.49 23.62 -14.13
N SER A 139 -3.62 24.68 -14.94
CA SER A 139 -4.82 24.99 -15.69
C SER A 139 -4.54 24.90 -17.20
N LEU A 140 -5.41 24.19 -17.93
CA LEU A 140 -5.39 24.13 -19.38
C LEU A 140 -6.51 25.03 -19.91
N LEU A 141 -6.15 26.10 -20.63
CA LEU A 141 -7.09 26.85 -21.44
C LEU A 141 -7.01 26.32 -22.88
N ALA A 142 -8.04 25.61 -23.31
CA ALA A 142 -8.24 25.22 -24.70
C ALA A 142 -9.47 25.93 -25.25
N TRP A 143 -9.34 26.59 -26.40
CA TRP A 143 -10.46 27.12 -27.17
C TRP A 143 -10.37 26.65 -28.62
N ALA A 144 -11.54 26.44 -29.24
CA ALA A 144 -11.68 26.18 -30.66
C ALA A 144 -12.16 27.48 -31.34
N SER A 145 -11.54 27.82 -32.47
CA SER A 145 -12.02 28.86 -33.39
C SER A 145 -13.17 28.37 -34.25
#